data_AF-A0A397ZUI6-F1
#
_entry.id   AF-A0A397ZUI6-F1
#
_cell.length_a   1.000
_cell.length_b   1.000
_cell.length_c   1.000
_cell.angle_alpha   90.00
_cell.angle_beta   90.00
_cell.angle_gamma   90.00
#
_symmetry.space_group_name_H-M   'P 1'
#
loop_
_entity.id
_entity.type
_entity.pdbx_description
1 polymer ?
#
loop_
_entity_poly.entity_id
_entity_poly.type
_entity_poly.pdbx_seq_one_letter_code
_entity_poly.pdbx_strand_id
1 'polypeptide(L)'
;MVAKTDVFHLISGAWKTPAERCFLWMGGFRPSEIIKVIVNQIEQLTEQQIVGICGLQQSTHEAEEALSQGLEALNQSLSDSIVSDSLSPASAQFPPHLSNFMSHMSLALNKLSALEGFVLQADNLRHQTIHRLNQLLTTRQEARCILAVAEYFHRLQALSSLWLARPRQDG
;
A
#
# COMPACT_ATOMS: atom_id res chain seq x y z
N MET A 1 -9.29 1.04 -13.38
CA MET A 1 -10.54 0.63 -12.69
C MET A 1 -10.37 -0.80 -12.17
N VAL A 2 -9.57 -0.94 -11.10
CA VAL A 2 -9.38 -2.20 -10.34
C VAL A 2 -9.63 -1.91 -8.85
N ALA A 3 -9.29 -0.71 -8.37
CA ALA A 3 -9.64 -0.20 -7.04
C ALA A 3 -11.16 -0.18 -6.76
N LYS A 4 -12.01 0.01 -7.79
CA LYS A 4 -13.47 0.08 -7.64
C LYS A 4 -14.15 -1.24 -7.26
N THR A 5 -13.54 -2.39 -7.58
CA THR A 5 -14.23 -3.67 -7.45
C THR A 5 -13.79 -4.44 -6.22
N ASP A 6 -12.60 -4.17 -5.67
CA ASP A 6 -12.18 -4.88 -4.46
C ASP A 6 -11.01 -4.23 -3.67
N VAL A 7 -11.28 -3.08 -3.06
CA VAL A 7 -10.28 -2.35 -2.25
C VAL A 7 -9.75 -3.20 -1.08
N PHE A 8 -10.57 -4.09 -0.52
CA PHE A 8 -10.15 -5.00 0.54
C PHE A 8 -9.17 -6.06 0.02
N HIS A 9 -9.45 -6.69 -1.12
CA HIS A 9 -8.51 -7.64 -1.71
C HIS A 9 -7.20 -6.96 -2.12
N LEU A 10 -7.26 -5.70 -2.56
CA LEU A 10 -6.06 -4.92 -2.90
C LEU A 10 -5.21 -4.62 -1.65
N ILE A 11 -5.80 -4.04 -0.61
CA ILE A 11 -5.08 -3.65 0.61
C ILE A 11 -4.58 -4.87 1.39
N SER A 12 -5.39 -5.95 1.47
CA SER A 12 -4.97 -7.21 2.11
C SER A 12 -3.89 -7.95 1.33
N GLY A 13 -3.66 -7.58 0.06
CA GLY A 13 -2.74 -8.29 -0.81
C GLY A 13 -3.18 -9.72 -1.12
N ALA A 14 -4.48 -10.03 -1.02
CA ALA A 14 -5.01 -11.37 -1.24
C ALA A 14 -4.64 -11.96 -2.62
N TRP A 15 -4.45 -11.08 -3.61
CA TRP A 15 -3.99 -11.37 -4.97
C TRP A 15 -2.51 -11.73 -5.08
N LYS A 16 -1.73 -11.48 -4.02
CA LYS A 16 -0.33 -11.87 -3.89
C LYS A 16 -0.19 -13.09 -2.99
N THR A 17 0.92 -13.79 -3.17
CA THR A 17 1.35 -14.87 -2.27
C THR A 17 1.63 -14.33 -0.85
N PRO A 18 1.54 -15.16 0.21
CA PRO A 18 1.85 -14.71 1.57
C PRO A 18 3.22 -14.06 1.72
N ALA A 19 4.24 -14.57 1.02
CA ALA A 19 5.60 -14.02 1.07
C ALA A 19 5.68 -12.63 0.39
N GLU A 20 5.00 -12.43 -0.73
CA GLU A 20 4.96 -11.13 -1.41
C GLU A 20 4.15 -10.10 -0.61
N ARG A 21 3.12 -10.52 0.13
CA ARG A 21 2.30 -9.62 0.95
C ARG A 21 3.10 -8.87 1.99
N CYS A 22 4.17 -9.45 2.53
CA CYS A 22 5.08 -8.80 3.48
C CYS A 22 5.74 -7.53 2.91
N PHE A 23 5.77 -7.37 1.58
CA PHE A 23 6.36 -6.21 0.90
C PHE A 23 5.33 -5.23 0.36
N LEU A 24 4.04 -5.46 0.62
CA LEU A 24 2.97 -4.58 0.18
C LEU A 24 2.71 -3.45 1.17
N TRP A 25 2.54 -2.25 0.63
CA TRP A 25 2.10 -1.05 1.30
C TRP A 25 0.95 -0.42 0.50
N MET A 26 -0.23 -0.33 1.12
CA MET A 26 -1.45 0.21 0.53
C MET A 26 -1.74 -0.31 -0.89
N GLY A 27 -1.68 -1.63 -1.06
CA GLY A 27 -1.98 -2.31 -2.32
C GLY A 27 -0.85 -2.38 -3.35
N GLY A 28 0.31 -1.79 -3.08
CA GLY A 28 1.46 -1.81 -3.99
C GLY A 28 2.78 -1.85 -3.25
N PHE A 29 3.88 -1.48 -3.91
CA PHE A 29 5.17 -1.34 -3.26
C PHE A 29 5.26 -0.03 -2.46
N ARG A 30 6.20 0.03 -1.52
CA ARG A 30 6.55 1.27 -0.82
C ARG A 30 7.61 2.04 -1.64
N PRO A 31 7.29 3.22 -2.21
CA PRO A 31 8.17 3.89 -3.16
C PRO A 31 9.54 4.32 -2.58
N SER A 32 9.64 4.66 -1.29
CA SER A 32 10.91 4.99 -0.63
C SER A 32 11.87 3.80 -0.55
N GLU A 33 11.35 2.57 -0.36
CA GLU A 33 12.14 1.34 -0.37
C GLU A 33 12.62 0.99 -1.77
N ILE A 34 11.78 1.22 -2.78
CA ILE A 34 12.17 1.04 -4.18
C ILE A 34 13.31 1.99 -4.56
N ILE A 35 13.30 3.26 -4.11
CA ILE A 35 14.43 4.17 -4.31
C ILE A 35 15.73 3.56 -3.75
N LYS A 36 15.73 3.03 -2.51
CA LYS A 36 16.92 2.42 -1.89
C LYS A 36 17.48 1.28 -2.74
N VAL A 37 16.62 0.41 -3.25
CA VAL A 37 17.03 -0.73 -4.08
C VAL A 37 17.64 -0.26 -5.39
N ILE A 38 16.98 0.69 -6.06
CA ILE A 38 17.42 1.18 -7.38
C ILE A 38 18.74 1.94 -7.30
N VAL A 39 18.91 2.81 -6.31
CA VAL A 39 20.13 3.64 -6.17
C VAL A 39 21.38 2.79 -6.11
N ASN A 40 21.31 1.64 -5.46
CA ASN A 40 22.42 0.69 -5.37
C ASN A 40 22.74 -0.01 -6.71
N GLN A 41 21.85 0.04 -7.70
CA GLN A 41 22.02 -0.58 -9.02
C GLN A 41 22.47 0.43 -10.09
N ILE A 42 22.35 1.73 -9.83
CA ILE A 42 22.75 2.77 -10.78
C ILE A 42 24.21 3.16 -10.53
N GLU A 43 25.09 2.76 -11.44
CA GLU A 43 26.49 3.19 -11.43
C GLU A 43 26.61 4.68 -11.81
N GLN A 44 27.61 5.36 -11.22
CA GLN A 44 28.03 6.73 -11.57
C GLN A 44 26.96 7.82 -11.34
N LEU A 45 26.37 7.87 -10.15
CA LEU A 45 25.56 9.02 -9.72
C LEU A 45 26.46 10.19 -9.36
N THR A 46 26.11 11.40 -9.81
CA THR A 46 26.81 12.62 -9.38
C THR A 46 26.39 13.02 -7.96
N GLU A 47 27.21 13.80 -7.26
CA GLU A 47 26.87 14.29 -5.91
C GLU A 47 25.53 15.05 -5.89
N GLN A 48 25.26 15.86 -6.93
CA GLN A 48 24.00 16.57 -7.06
C GLN A 48 22.81 15.60 -7.21
N GLN A 49 22.97 14.53 -7.99
CA GLN A 49 21.95 13.49 -8.12
C GLN A 49 21.73 12.76 -6.79
N ILE A 50 22.80 12.42 -6.08
CA ILE A 50 22.71 11.76 -4.77
C ILE A 50 21.93 12.61 -3.78
N VAL A 51 22.26 13.90 -3.64
CA VAL A 51 21.53 14.82 -2.75
C VAL A 51 20.06 14.94 -3.17
N GLY A 52 19.78 15.07 -4.47
CA GLY A 52 18.41 15.13 -4.98
C GLY A 52 17.61 13.85 -4.69
N ILE A 53 18.22 12.68 -4.86
CA ILE A 53 17.58 11.39 -4.61
C ILE A 53 17.34 11.19 -3.11
N CYS A 54 18.30 11.55 -2.24
CA CYS A 54 18.12 11.50 -0.79
C CYS A 54 16.94 12.39 -0.34
N GLY A 55 16.83 13.61 -0.87
CA GLY A 55 15.70 14.50 -0.57
C GLY A 55 14.36 13.96 -1.10
N LEU A 56 14.35 13.38 -2.29
CA LEU A 56 13.16 12.72 -2.84
C LEU A 56 12.74 11.52 -1.98
N GLN A 57 13.69 10.71 -1.54
CA GLN A 57 13.44 9.56 -0.68
C GLN A 57 12.86 9.99 0.66
N GLN A 58 13.46 11.00 1.31
CA GLN A 58 12.98 11.50 2.58
C GLN A 58 11.55 12.05 2.48
N SER A 59 11.29 12.94 1.52
CA SER A 59 9.95 13.52 1.33
C SER A 59 8.90 12.46 0.96
N THR A 60 9.28 11.45 0.16
CA THR A 60 8.40 10.31 -0.12
C THR A 60 8.11 9.51 1.14
N HIS A 61 9.12 9.25 1.97
CA HIS A 61 8.96 8.51 3.21
C HIS A 61 8.04 9.23 4.21
N GLU A 62 8.19 10.55 4.36
CA GLU A 62 7.31 11.37 5.21
C GLU A 62 5.85 11.31 4.73
N ALA A 63 5.61 11.36 3.41
CA ALA A 63 4.27 11.20 2.84
C ALA A 63 3.69 9.80 3.06
N GLU A 64 4.52 8.74 2.95
CA GLU A 64 4.11 7.37 3.25
C GLU A 64 3.69 7.20 4.72
N GLU A 65 4.44 7.80 5.65
CA GLU A 65 4.11 7.77 7.09
C GLU A 65 2.81 8.51 7.38
N ALA A 66 2.63 9.71 6.81
CA ALA A 66 1.38 10.46 6.96
C ALA A 66 0.16 9.69 6.46
N LEU A 67 0.28 9.02 5.30
CA LEU A 67 -0.78 8.15 4.77
C LEU A 67 -1.05 6.96 5.70
N SER A 68 0.02 6.30 6.18
CA SER A 68 -0.09 5.12 7.05
C SER A 68 -0.79 5.45 8.37
N GLN A 69 -0.42 6.58 8.99
CA GLN A 69 -1.08 7.10 10.19
C GLN A 69 -2.54 7.47 9.94
N GLY A 70 -2.84 8.10 8.80
CA GLY A 70 -4.23 8.40 8.41
C GLY A 70 -5.09 7.15 8.25
N LEU A 71 -4.54 6.10 7.66
CA LEU A 71 -5.23 4.81 7.49
C LEU A 71 -5.45 4.10 8.85
N GLU A 72 -4.47 4.16 9.74
CA GLU A 72 -4.59 3.64 11.11
C GLU A 72 -5.69 4.38 11.88
N ALA A 73 -5.69 5.71 11.85
CA ALA A 73 -6.72 6.55 12.48
C ALA A 73 -8.13 6.24 11.95
N LEU A 74 -8.27 6.03 10.64
CA LEU A 74 -9.54 5.58 10.03
C LEU A 74 -10.00 4.24 10.61
N ASN A 75 -9.09 3.26 10.72
CA ASN A 75 -9.43 1.96 11.28
C ASN A 75 -9.84 2.02 12.76
N GLN A 76 -9.22 2.90 13.56
CA GLN A 76 -9.58 3.07 14.96
C GLN A 76 -10.92 3.78 15.15
N SER A 77 -11.15 4.89 14.43
CA SER A 77 -12.42 5.62 14.50
C SER A 77 -13.63 4.74 14.17
N LEU A 78 -13.47 3.82 13.22
CA LEU A 78 -14.51 2.88 12.85
C LEU A 78 -14.70 1.76 13.89
N SER A 79 -13.61 1.29 14.50
CA SER A 79 -13.68 0.29 15.57
C SER A 79 -14.45 0.86 16.78
N ASP A 80 -14.16 2.10 17.17
CA ASP A 80 -14.85 2.79 18.27
C ASP A 80 -16.35 3.01 17.98
N SER A 81 -16.69 3.33 16.73
CA SER A 81 -18.08 3.51 16.30
C SER A 81 -18.89 2.20 16.41
N ILE A 82 -18.31 1.06 16.02
CA ILE A 82 -18.97 -0.26 16.09
C ILE A 82 -19.16 -0.71 17.55
N VAL A 83 -18.15 -0.50 18.40
CA VAL A 83 -18.23 -0.83 19.84
C VAL A 83 -19.31 0.01 20.53
N SER A 84 -19.42 1.29 20.21
CA SER A 84 -20.42 2.19 20.79
C SER A 84 -21.86 1.83 20.41
N ASP A 85 -22.08 1.39 19.17
CA ASP A 85 -23.40 0.95 18.69
C ASP A 85 -23.84 -0.36 19.35
N SER A 86 -22.89 -1.25 19.64
CA SER A 86 -23.13 -2.56 20.29
C SER A 86 -23.53 -2.43 21.77
N LEU A 87 -23.15 -1.33 22.44
CA LEU A 87 -23.37 -1.10 23.88
C LEU A 87 -24.62 -0.26 24.18
N SER A 88 -25.36 0.19 23.17
CA SER A 88 -26.52 1.07 23.36
C SER A 88 -27.77 0.30 23.84
N PRO A 89 -28.30 0.57 25.06
CA PRO A 89 -29.38 -0.21 25.68
C PRO A 89 -30.78 0.04 25.11
N ALA A 90 -30.93 0.83 24.05
CA ALA A 90 -32.21 1.22 23.46
C ALA A 90 -32.79 0.19 22.45
N SER A 91 -32.06 -0.89 22.14
CA SER A 91 -32.46 -1.92 21.16
C SER A 91 -33.42 -2.99 21.72
N ALA A 92 -33.77 -2.92 23.02
CA ALA A 92 -34.60 -3.93 23.66
C ALA A 92 -36.11 -3.82 23.35
N GLN A 93 -36.59 -2.83 22.58
CA GLN A 93 -38.04 -2.55 22.48
C GLN A 93 -38.66 -2.51 21.06
N PHE A 94 -37.91 -2.66 19.96
CA PHE A 94 -38.51 -2.70 18.60
C PHE A 94 -37.80 -3.72 17.68
N PRO A 95 -38.46 -4.22 16.61
CA PRO A 95 -37.89 -5.28 15.77
C PRO A 95 -36.55 -4.83 15.18
N PRO A 96 -35.44 -5.57 15.37
CA PRO A 96 -34.12 -4.94 15.48
C PRO A 96 -33.34 -4.83 14.16
N HIS A 97 -33.96 -5.17 13.03
CA HIS A 97 -33.16 -5.67 11.91
C HIS A 97 -32.87 -4.64 10.81
N LEU A 98 -33.81 -3.73 10.47
CA LEU A 98 -33.63 -2.90 9.29
C LEU A 98 -32.88 -1.58 9.56
N SER A 99 -33.13 -0.90 10.68
CA SER A 99 -32.47 0.38 11.01
C SER A 99 -30.98 0.21 11.28
N ASN A 100 -30.63 -0.81 12.07
CA ASN A 100 -29.24 -1.12 12.40
C ASN A 100 -28.49 -1.66 11.17
N PHE A 101 -29.16 -2.42 10.30
CA PHE A 101 -28.55 -2.85 9.04
C PHE A 101 -28.21 -1.66 8.13
N MET A 102 -29.11 -0.69 8.02
CA MET A 102 -28.86 0.51 7.21
C MET A 102 -27.73 1.40 7.78
N SER A 103 -27.64 1.54 9.11
CA SER A 103 -26.53 2.28 9.74
C SER A 103 -25.19 1.57 9.55
N HIS A 104 -25.13 0.25 9.76
CA HIS A 104 -23.93 -0.55 9.51
C HIS A 104 -23.52 -0.55 8.03
N MET A 105 -24.48 -0.60 7.10
CA MET A 105 -24.20 -0.52 5.67
C MET A 105 -23.64 0.84 5.29
N SER A 106 -24.19 1.94 5.81
CA SER A 106 -23.67 3.30 5.61
C SER A 106 -22.22 3.43 6.11
N LEU A 107 -21.94 2.90 7.31
CA LEU A 107 -20.59 2.88 7.88
C LEU A 107 -19.60 2.07 7.00
N ALA A 108 -20.03 0.91 6.52
CA ALA A 108 -19.22 0.06 5.64
C ALA A 108 -18.93 0.73 4.28
N LEU A 109 -19.92 1.41 3.69
CA LEU A 109 -19.75 2.17 2.45
C LEU A 109 -18.79 3.36 2.64
N ASN A 110 -18.90 4.08 3.76
CA ASN A 110 -17.97 5.16 4.09
C ASN A 110 -16.55 4.64 4.32
N LYS A 111 -16.39 3.46 4.93
CA LYS A 111 -15.08 2.80 5.05
C LYS A 111 -14.51 2.46 3.67
N LEU A 112 -15.31 1.83 2.81
CA LEU A 112 -14.89 1.45 1.45
C LEU A 112 -14.41 2.66 0.65
N SER A 113 -15.17 3.75 0.66
CA SER A 113 -14.79 4.98 -0.06
C SER A 113 -13.52 5.63 0.52
N ALA A 114 -13.36 5.64 1.84
CA ALA A 114 -12.16 6.14 2.49
C ALA A 114 -10.92 5.28 2.15
N LEU A 115 -11.04 3.95 2.20
CA LEU A 115 -9.98 3.02 1.79
C LEU A 115 -9.60 3.21 0.32
N GLU A 116 -10.58 3.40 -0.58
CA GLU A 116 -10.33 3.70 -1.99
C GLU A 116 -9.52 5.00 -2.12
N GLY A 117 -9.87 6.02 -1.33
CA GLY A 117 -9.13 7.28 -1.25
C GLY A 117 -7.65 7.09 -0.88
N PHE A 118 -7.37 6.29 0.15
CA PHE A 118 -5.97 5.99 0.56
C PHE A 118 -5.20 5.24 -0.52
N VAL A 119 -5.82 4.25 -1.17
CA VAL A 119 -5.20 3.52 -2.29
C VAL A 119 -4.84 4.47 -3.43
N LEU A 120 -5.77 5.37 -3.80
CA LEU A 120 -5.52 6.35 -4.86
C LEU A 120 -4.39 7.32 -4.48
N GLN A 121 -4.32 7.76 -3.22
CA GLN A 121 -3.23 8.61 -2.74
C GLN A 121 -1.89 7.87 -2.78
N ALA A 122 -1.85 6.60 -2.39
CA ALA A 122 -0.66 5.76 -2.47
C ALA A 122 -0.22 5.52 -3.94
N ASP A 123 -1.17 5.26 -4.85
CA ASP A 123 -0.92 5.14 -6.29
C ASP A 123 -0.33 6.42 -6.87
N ASN A 124 -0.86 7.58 -6.48
CA ASN A 124 -0.36 8.88 -6.91
C ASN A 124 1.05 9.13 -6.37
N LEU A 125 1.31 8.82 -5.10
CA LEU A 125 2.64 8.97 -4.51
C LEU A 125 3.66 8.10 -5.25
N ARG A 126 3.34 6.83 -5.52
CA ARG A 126 4.20 5.93 -6.30
C ARG A 126 4.55 6.50 -7.68
N HIS A 127 3.55 6.97 -8.42
CA HIS A 127 3.78 7.58 -9.74
C HIS A 127 4.64 8.84 -9.65
N GLN A 128 4.33 9.75 -8.72
CA GLN A 128 5.08 11.00 -8.54
C GLN A 128 6.53 10.73 -8.15
N THR A 129 6.78 9.78 -7.26
CA THR A 129 8.13 9.41 -6.85
C THR A 129 8.95 8.85 -8.02
N ILE A 130 8.40 7.91 -8.80
CA ILE A 130 9.11 7.37 -9.97
C ILE A 130 9.40 8.45 -11.00
N HIS A 131 8.40 9.29 -11.31
CA HIS A 131 8.56 10.38 -12.25
C HIS A 131 9.66 11.36 -11.82
N ARG A 132 9.65 11.80 -10.55
CA ARG A 132 10.68 12.69 -10.00
C ARG A 132 12.05 12.03 -9.96
N LEU A 133 12.12 10.74 -9.65
CA LEU A 133 13.37 9.99 -9.68
C LEU A 133 13.96 10.04 -11.10
N ASN A 134 13.17 9.75 -12.12
CA ASN A 134 13.62 9.79 -13.51
C ASN A 134 14.06 11.19 -13.96
N GLN A 135 13.43 12.26 -13.47
CA GLN A 135 13.86 13.65 -13.73
C GLN A 135 15.24 13.99 -13.15
N LEU A 136 15.68 13.28 -12.10
CA LEU A 136 17.01 13.44 -11.51
C LEU A 136 18.08 12.66 -12.27
N LEU A 137 17.68 11.69 -13.10
CA LEU A 137 18.58 10.77 -13.78
C LEU A 137 18.83 11.21 -15.23
N THR A 138 19.98 10.84 -15.77
CA THR A 138 20.21 10.89 -17.22
C THR A 138 19.45 9.76 -17.92
N THR A 139 19.18 9.87 -19.21
CA THR A 139 18.48 8.83 -20.00
C THR A 139 19.09 7.43 -19.85
N ARG A 140 20.43 7.33 -19.75
CA ARG A 140 21.11 6.04 -19.54
C ARG A 140 20.84 5.48 -18.13
N GLN A 141 20.89 6.34 -17.12
CA GLN A 141 20.62 5.95 -15.74
C GLN A 141 19.13 5.60 -15.55
N GLU A 142 18.21 6.32 -16.19
CA GLU A 142 16.78 6.01 -16.20
C GLU A 142 16.51 4.63 -16.83
N ALA A 143 17.13 4.31 -17.97
CA ALA A 143 16.98 2.98 -18.57
C ALA A 143 17.44 1.86 -17.61
N ARG A 144 18.56 2.07 -16.90
CA ARG A 144 19.06 1.15 -15.86
C ARG A 144 18.14 1.09 -14.64
N CYS A 145 17.59 2.22 -14.23
CA CYS A 145 16.60 2.32 -13.16
C CYS A 145 15.40 1.42 -13.44
N ILE A 146 14.80 1.56 -14.63
CA ILE A 146 13.64 0.77 -15.05
C ILE A 146 13.98 -0.74 -15.07
N LEU A 147 15.15 -1.10 -15.59
CA LEU A 147 15.61 -2.50 -15.59
C LEU A 147 15.78 -3.04 -14.16
N ALA A 148 16.40 -2.28 -13.26
CA ALA A 148 16.60 -2.65 -11.87
C ALA A 148 15.27 -2.87 -11.14
N VAL A 149 14.26 -2.02 -11.39
CA VAL A 149 12.90 -2.19 -10.86
C VAL A 149 12.27 -3.49 -11.35
N ALA A 150 12.35 -3.75 -12.66
CA ALA A 150 11.80 -4.97 -13.25
C ALA A 150 12.45 -6.23 -12.69
N GLU A 151 13.78 -6.24 -12.57
CA GLU A 151 14.53 -7.35 -11.98
C GLU A 151 14.18 -7.58 -10.51
N TYR A 152 14.05 -6.52 -9.72
CA TYR A 152 13.65 -6.64 -8.31
C TYR A 152 12.31 -7.35 -8.16
N PHE A 153 11.28 -6.92 -8.90
CA PHE A 153 9.97 -7.55 -8.84
C PHE A 153 9.98 -8.98 -9.38
N HIS A 154 10.76 -9.24 -10.43
CA HIS A 154 10.92 -10.60 -10.95
C HIS A 154 11.57 -11.53 -9.92
N ARG A 155 12.63 -11.09 -9.25
CA ARG A 155 13.30 -11.87 -8.19
C ARG A 155 12.38 -12.11 -7.00
N LEU A 156 11.60 -11.10 -6.60
CA LEU A 156 10.61 -11.24 -5.53
C LEU A 156 9.55 -12.31 -5.86
N GLN A 157 9.03 -12.30 -7.09
CA GLN A 157 8.09 -13.32 -7.57
C GLN A 157 8.73 -14.72 -7.58
N ALA A 158 9.97 -14.84 -8.03
CA ALA A 158 10.69 -16.11 -8.08
C ALA A 158 10.90 -16.68 -6.67
N LEU A 159 11.37 -15.85 -5.73
CA LEU A 159 11.57 -16.23 -4.32
C LEU A 159 10.27 -16.67 -3.67
N SER A 160 9.18 -15.95 -3.93
CA SER A 160 7.87 -16.35 -3.41
C SER A 160 7.39 -17.68 -3.98
N SER A 161 7.57 -17.90 -5.28
CA SER A 161 7.20 -19.16 -5.93
C SER A 161 7.97 -20.34 -5.32
N LEU A 162 9.26 -20.15 -5.03
CA LEU A 162 10.08 -21.15 -4.33
C LEU A 162 9.59 -21.41 -2.90
N TRP A 163 9.18 -20.36 -2.18
CA TRP A 163 8.62 -20.51 -0.84
C TRP A 163 7.32 -21.34 -0.84
N LEU A 164 6.47 -21.15 -1.85
CA LEU A 164 5.25 -21.95 -2.01
C LEU A 164 5.52 -23.41 -2.41
N ALA A 165 6.56 -23.65 -3.21
CA ALA A 165 6.96 -24.99 -3.65
C ALA A 165 7.67 -25.81 -2.56
N ARG A 166 7.91 -25.23 -1.37
CA ARG A 166 8.55 -25.92 -0.26
C ARG A 166 7.68 -27.12 0.18
N PRO A 167 8.22 -28.35 0.20
CA PRO A 167 7.46 -29.50 0.68
C PRO A 167 7.08 -29.28 2.14
N ARG A 168 5.78 -29.26 2.41
CA ARG A 168 5.27 -29.27 3.78
C ARG A 168 5.47 -30.70 4.30
N GLN A 169 6.24 -30.85 5.38
CA GLN A 169 6.27 -32.12 6.08
C GLN A 169 4.89 -32.28 6.73
N ASP A 170 4.01 -33.02 6.06
CA ASP A 170 2.78 -33.50 6.67
C ASP A 170 3.21 -34.48 7.77
N GLY A 171 3.05 -34.05 9.03
CA GLY A 171 3.28 -34.84 10.23
C GLY A 171 2.01 -35.52 10.70
#